data_AF-A0A3G6YIU1-F1
#
_entry.id   AF-A0A3G6YIU1-F1
#
_cell.length_a   1.000
_cell.length_b   1.000
_cell.length_c   1.000
_cell.angle_alpha   90.00
_cell.angle_beta   90.00
_cell.angle_gamma   90.00
#
_symmetry.space_group_name_H-M   'P 1'
#
loop_
_entity.id
_entity.type
_entity.pdbx_description
1 polymer ?
#
loop_
_entity_poly.entity_id
_entity_poly.type
_entity_poly.pdbx_seq_one_letter_code
_entity_poly.pdbx_strand_id
1 'polypeptide(L)'
;MLIVFSKIAKNNGNTIVGYEPGEHDVEERTALVAVDQLGVATYKDVDQSQKTQNSEPEPEPEPEPEPEPEPEPEPEPEPEPEPEPESVKPSKSKI
;
A
#
# COMPACT_ATOMS: atom_id res chain seq x y z
N MET A 1 -9.42 24.68 -24.72
CA MET A 1 -7.98 24.44 -24.86
C MET A 1 -7.32 24.99 -23.59
N LEU A 2 -6.68 24.13 -22.78
CA LEU A 2 -6.15 24.52 -21.47
C LEU A 2 -4.62 24.37 -21.46
N ILE A 3 -3.94 25.38 -20.93
CA ILE A 3 -2.49 25.36 -20.78
C ILE A 3 -2.14 24.86 -19.38
N VAL A 4 -1.40 23.76 -19.32
CA VAL A 4 -0.90 23.18 -18.07
C VAL A 4 0.62 23.14 -18.07
N PHE A 5 1.22 23.34 -16.90
CA PHE A 5 2.64 23.10 -16.66
C PHE A 5 2.83 21.69 -16.13
N SER A 6 3.48 20.81 -16.90
CA SER A 6 3.75 19.42 -16.50
C SER A 6 5.24 19.22 -16.19
N LYS A 7 5.55 18.31 -15.26
CA LYS A 7 6.92 17.82 -15.03
C LYS A 7 7.33 16.85 -16.13
N ILE A 8 8.12 17.31 -17.09
CA ILE A 8 8.61 16.49 -18.22
C ILE A 8 9.92 15.83 -17.83
N ALA A 9 9.97 14.51 -17.92
CA ALA A 9 11.21 13.76 -17.77
C ALA A 9 12.16 14.05 -18.94
N LYS A 10 13.33 14.64 -18.66
CA LYS A 10 14.42 14.73 -19.65
C LYS A 10 15.14 13.39 -19.72
N ASN A 11 15.14 12.76 -20.88
CA ASN A 11 15.86 11.51 -21.13
C ASN A 11 17.18 11.77 -21.88
N ASN A 12 18.29 11.22 -21.37
CA ASN A 12 19.52 11.09 -22.15
C ASN A 12 19.78 9.59 -22.37
N GLY A 13 19.13 9.04 -23.41
CA GLY A 13 19.39 7.66 -23.83
C GLY A 13 18.92 6.57 -22.86
N ASN A 14 17.79 6.79 -22.15
CA ASN A 14 17.03 5.83 -21.32
C ASN A 14 17.08 6.03 -19.78
N THR A 15 17.69 7.11 -19.29
CA THR A 15 17.65 7.51 -17.87
C THR A 15 16.98 8.87 -17.73
N ILE A 16 16.02 8.99 -16.79
CA ILE A 16 15.42 10.28 -16.43
C ILE A 16 16.47 11.08 -15.66
N VAL A 17 16.96 12.15 -16.28
CA VAL A 17 18.03 13.02 -15.73
C VAL A 17 17.45 14.14 -14.87
N GLY A 18 16.16 14.43 -15.03
CA GLY A 18 15.45 15.43 -14.25
C GLY A 18 14.03 15.64 -14.75
N TYR A 19 13.22 16.32 -13.94
CA TYR A 19 11.89 16.75 -14.29
C TYR A 19 11.87 18.25 -14.49
N GLU A 20 11.45 18.69 -15.66
CA GLU A 20 11.46 20.10 -16.03
C GLU A 20 10.05 20.58 -16.32
N PRO A 21 9.63 21.72 -15.76
CA PRO A 21 8.31 22.26 -16.01
C PRO A 21 8.23 22.67 -17.49
N GLY A 22 7.24 22.15 -18.21
CA GLY A 22 6.97 22.52 -19.59
C GLY A 22 5.49 22.76 -19.84
N GLU A 23 5.21 23.74 -20.71
CA GLU A 23 3.86 24.10 -21.11
C GLU A 23 3.33 23.09 -22.11
N HIS A 24 2.19 22.50 -21.80
CA HIS A 24 1.44 21.70 -22.74
C HIS A 24 0.04 22.26 -22.89
N ASP A 25 -0.35 22.40 -24.14
CA ASP A 25 -1.72 22.66 -24.53
C ASP A 25 -2.42 21.30 -24.63
N VAL A 26 -3.43 21.08 -23.77
CA VAL A 26 -4.14 19.80 -23.64
C VAL A 26 -5.66 20.01 -23.61
N GLU A 27 -6.41 18.96 -23.95
CA GLU A 27 -7.86 18.97 -23.77
C GLU A 27 -8.26 19.05 -22.31
N GLU A 28 -9.46 19.58 -22.04
CA GLU A 28 -9.94 19.87 -20.69
C GLU A 28 -10.02 18.63 -19.78
N ARG A 29 -10.38 17.48 -20.33
CA ARG A 29 -10.40 16.20 -19.58
C ARG A 29 -9.00 15.76 -19.16
N THR A 30 -8.04 15.86 -20.07
CA THR A 30 -6.63 15.52 -19.81
C THR A 30 -6.04 16.46 -18.77
N ALA A 31 -6.39 17.75 -18.84
CA ALA A 31 -5.96 18.75 -17.88
C ALA A 31 -6.47 18.45 -16.46
N LEU A 32 -7.76 18.09 -16.31
CA LEU A 32 -8.35 17.73 -15.02
C LEU A 32 -7.67 16.49 -14.42
N VAL A 33 -7.46 15.43 -15.21
CA VAL A 33 -6.77 14.23 -14.72
C VAL A 33 -5.33 14.56 -14.30
N ALA A 34 -4.61 15.36 -15.09
CA ALA A 34 -3.22 15.70 -14.80
C ALA A 34 -3.05 16.56 -13.54
N VAL A 35 -4.01 17.45 -13.26
CA VAL A 35 -3.98 18.37 -12.12
C VAL A 35 -4.59 17.74 -10.86
N ASP A 36 -5.82 17.21 -10.95
CA ASP A 36 -6.60 16.80 -9.77
C ASP A 36 -6.34 15.34 -9.38
N GLN A 37 -6.19 14.43 -10.34
CA GLN A 37 -6.02 12.99 -10.05
C GLN A 37 -4.55 12.59 -9.91
N LEU A 38 -3.68 13.12 -10.77
CA LEU A 38 -2.27 12.73 -10.83
C LEU A 38 -1.33 13.71 -10.12
N GLY A 39 -1.74 14.96 -9.92
CA GLY A 39 -0.90 16.00 -9.29
C GLY A 39 0.42 16.27 -10.02
N VAL A 40 0.52 15.92 -11.30
CA VAL A 40 1.75 16.05 -12.12
C VAL A 40 1.83 17.37 -12.87
N ALA A 41 0.74 18.13 -12.88
CA ALA A 41 0.64 19.40 -13.58
C ALA A 41 -0.11 20.46 -12.77
N THR A 42 0.07 21.73 -13.16
CA THR A 42 -0.69 22.87 -12.63
C THR A 42 -1.27 23.70 -13.77
N TYR A 43 -2.44 24.29 -13.58
CA TYR A 43 -2.99 25.24 -14.55
C TYR A 43 -2.14 26.52 -14.58
N LYS A 44 -1.93 27.08 -15.77
CA LYS A 44 -1.57 28.49 -15.88
C LYS A 44 -2.83 29.30 -15.70
N ASP A 45 -2.76 30.34 -14.88
CA ASP A 45 -3.87 31.25 -14.58
C ASP A 45 -4.49 31.85 -15.84
N VAL A 46 -5.46 31.15 -16.43
CA VAL A 46 -6.47 31.71 -17.31
C VAL A 46 -7.66 31.98 -16.42
N ASP A 47 -7.69 33.18 -15.83
CA ASP A 47 -8.80 33.76 -15.08
C ASP A 47 -9.55 32.74 -14.18
N GLN A 48 -9.02 32.52 -12.97
CA GLN A 48 -9.58 31.63 -11.95
C GLN A 48 -11.04 31.96 -11.52
N SER A 49 -11.71 32.94 -12.14
CA SER A 49 -13.06 33.37 -11.74
C SER A 49 -14.21 32.50 -12.29
N GLN A 50 -13.96 31.63 -13.27
CA GLN A 50 -15.01 30.83 -13.92
C GLN A 50 -14.90 29.31 -13.70
N LYS A 51 -13.87 28.81 -13.00
CA LYS A 51 -13.64 27.36 -12.81
C LYS A 51 -13.58 26.92 -11.35
N THR A 52 -14.40 27.53 -10.50
CA THR A 52 -14.65 27.09 -9.12
C THR A 52 -16.15 26.86 -8.90
N GLN A 53 -16.78 26.07 -9.76
CA GLN A 53 -18.00 25.38 -9.36
C GLN A 53 -17.69 23.90 -9.16
N ASN A 54 -17.61 23.54 -7.89
CA ASN A 54 -18.05 22.24 -7.37
C ASN A 54 -17.14 21.03 -7.65
N SER A 55 -15.95 21.05 -7.06
CA SER A 55 -15.26 19.82 -6.69
C SER A 55 -14.67 20.02 -5.31
N GLU A 56 -15.55 20.11 -4.31
CA GLU A 56 -15.13 19.77 -2.95
C GLU A 56 -14.64 18.31 -3.03
N PRO A 57 -13.40 18.00 -2.59
CA PRO A 57 -12.97 16.61 -2.55
C PRO A 57 -14.00 15.83 -1.74
N GLU A 58 -14.52 14.73 -2.28
CA GLU A 58 -15.33 13.82 -1.48
C GLU A 58 -14.52 13.48 -0.22
N PRO A 59 -15.14 13.49 0.98
CA PRO A 59 -14.44 13.13 2.20
C PRO A 59 -13.78 11.77 1.99
N GLU A 60 -12.49 11.67 2.33
CA GLU A 60 -11.77 10.39 2.27
C GLU A 60 -12.60 9.34 3.01
N PRO A 61 -12.75 8.13 2.45
CA PRO A 61 -13.43 7.05 3.16
C PRO A 61 -12.74 6.85 4.51
N GLU A 62 -13.52 6.80 5.60
CA GLU A 62 -12.96 6.51 6.91
C GLU A 62 -12.15 5.20 6.86
N PRO A 63 -10.96 5.16 7.48
CA PRO A 63 -10.16 3.94 7.50
C PRO A 63 -10.98 2.79 8.07
N GLU A 64 -11.00 1.66 7.35
CA GLU A 64 -11.65 0.45 7.86
C GLU A 64 -11.02 0.06 9.20
N PRO A 65 -11.82 -0.38 10.19
CA PRO A 65 -11.29 -0.84 11.47
C PRO A 65 -10.28 -1.96 11.26
N GLU A 66 -9.16 -1.90 11.96
CA GLU A 66 -8.14 -2.95 11.92
C GLU A 66 -8.77 -4.30 12.32
N PRO A 67 -8.42 -5.41 11.65
CA PRO A 67 -8.89 -6.73 12.02
C PRO A 67 -8.44 -7.06 13.45
N GLU A 68 -9.35 -7.61 14.25
CA GLU A 68 -9.01 -8.06 15.60
C GLU A 68 -7.91 -9.13 15.55
N PRO A 69 -6.95 -9.10 16.49
CA PRO A 69 -5.89 -10.11 16.56
C PRO A 69 -6.48 -11.51 16.71
N GLU A 70 -5.93 -12.47 15.96
CA GLU A 70 -6.34 -13.87 16.08
C GLU A 70 -6.03 -14.40 17.50
N PRO A 71 -6.91 -15.28 18.05
CA PRO A 71 -6.68 -15.90 19.34
C PRO A 71 -5.37 -16.70 19.34
N GLU A 72 -4.61 -16.61 20.43
CA GLU A 72 -3.39 -17.40 20.59
C GLU A 72 -3.71 -18.91 20.56
N PRO A 73 -2.85 -19.73 19.92
CA PRO A 73 -3.01 -21.17 19.88
C PRO A 73 -2.99 -21.76 21.30
N GLU A 74 -3.90 -22.70 21.57
CA GLU A 74 -3.91 -23.42 22.84
C GLU A 74 -2.60 -24.21 23.04
N PRO A 75 -2.08 -24.26 24.28
CA PRO A 75 -0.88 -25.02 24.60
C PRO A 75 -1.05 -26.50 24.27
N GLU A 76 0.00 -27.11 23.70
CA GLU A 76 0.00 -28.55 23.43
C GLU A 76 -0.15 -29.36 24.73
N PRO A 77 -0.86 -30.50 24.69
CA PRO A 77 -0.99 -31.39 25.84
C PRO A 77 0.38 -31.92 26.28
N GLU A 78 0.59 -32.01 27.60
CA GLU A 78 1.82 -32.58 28.16
C GLU A 78 1.99 -34.06 27.75
N PRO A 79 3.23 -34.50 27.50
CA PRO A 79 3.52 -35.89 27.16
C PRO A 79 3.11 -36.84 28.29
N GLU A 80 2.53 -37.98 27.93
CA GLU A 80 2.20 -39.03 28.88
C GLU A 80 3.47 -39.59 29.57
N PRO A 81 3.37 -39.95 30.86
CA PRO A 81 4.49 -40.52 31.60
C PRO A 81 4.98 -41.83 30.96
N GLU A 82 6.30 -42.00 30.87
CA GLU A 82 6.89 -43.23 30.38
C GLU A 82 6.55 -44.44 31.28
N PRO A 83 6.37 -45.63 30.70
CA PRO A 83 6.10 -46.84 31.46
C PRO A 83 7.28 -47.18 32.39
N GLU A 84 6.96 -47.52 33.64
CA GLU A 84 7.98 -47.93 34.61
C GLU A 84 8.71 -49.20 34.13
N PRO A 85 10.04 -49.30 34.34
CA PRO A 85 10.81 -50.47 33.95
C PRO A 85 10.30 -51.70 34.70
N GLU A 86 9.92 -52.74 33.94
CA GLU A 86 9.58 -54.04 34.52
C GLU A 86 10.79 -54.58 35.29
N SER A 87 10.65 -54.61 36.62
CA SER A 87 11.64 -55.22 37.49
C SER A 87 11.73 -56.71 37.19
N VAL A 88 12.72 -57.09 36.39
CA VAL A 88 13.05 -58.48 36.09
C VAL A 88 13.45 -59.14 37.41
N LYS A 89 12.51 -59.87 38.02
CA LYS A 89 12.79 -60.63 39.24
C LYS A 89 13.88 -61.66 38.90
N PRO A 90 15.00 -61.72 39.62
CA PRO A 90 16.01 -62.73 39.36
C PRO A 90 15.38 -64.11 39.57
N SER A 91 15.19 -64.83 38.47
CA SER A 91 14.92 -66.25 38.49
C SER A 91 16.06 -66.90 39.26
N LYS A 92 15.75 -67.48 40.43
CA LYS A 92 16.72 -68.26 41.19
C LYS A 92 17.14 -69.44 40.32
N SER A 93 18.30 -69.32 39.68
CA SER A 93 18.98 -70.43 39.04
C SER A 93 19.11 -71.55 40.07
N LYS A 94 18.44 -72.66 39.78
CA LYS A 94 18.51 -73.89 40.56
C LYS A 94 19.88 -74.51 40.29
N ILE A 95 20.74 -74.44 41.32
CA ILE A 95 21.97 -75.23 41.43
C ILE A 95 21.57 -76.70 41.69
#